data_AF-A0A4R0RDF6-F1
#
_entry.id   AF-A0A4R0RDF6-F1
#
_cell.length_a   1.000
_cell.length_b   1.000
_cell.length_c   1.000
_cell.angle_alpha   90.00
_cell.angle_beta   90.00
_cell.angle_gamma   90.00
#
_symmetry.space_group_name_H-M   'P 1'
#
loop_
_entity.id
_entity.type
_entity.pdbx_description
1 polymer ?
#
loop_
_entity_poly.entity_id
_entity_poly.type
_entity_poly.pdbx_seq_one_letter_code
_entity_poly.pdbx_strand_id
1 'polypeptide(L)'
;MATLSSLPNELLILIFTLAAFDVRAGNITNTIGRTCKSFHNVVQASGIDVIFVSLRGIDNMQSFLGLLQARKMNQKKVSSLLVVAEPGLHNDAAHNAHVANVLENILCTISPSHLQTLFVHFPIRSRYPSPLKFPLLPALAEVHLFGLVITPAEGEPPHLPNLKRLQLHHSGELPQEFQSLPRFLWSIAPQLTHVLLAFRVPIGSLMMKIFNDLTTFLIMLGPKSIRDDYIQMQLEDYPNEPAPTNPFPASLRHIVLSFHRWEESRRTSLILIDTLISGIATLQKNEEMSLAVLPVREDGEEKELEEFREDWKRVSEGLEASWT
;
A
#
# COMPACT_ATOMS: atom_id res chain seq x y z
N MET A 1 -14.70 -39.47 -27.11
CA MET A 1 -14.24 -39.13 -25.74
C MET A 1 -14.41 -37.63 -25.57
N ALA A 2 -15.02 -37.20 -24.46
CA ALA A 2 -15.11 -35.78 -24.13
C ALA A 2 -13.72 -35.29 -23.69
N THR A 3 -13.25 -34.18 -24.25
CA THR A 3 -11.99 -33.54 -23.88
C THR A 3 -12.29 -32.19 -23.26
N LEU A 4 -11.35 -31.62 -22.51
CA LEU A 4 -11.52 -30.28 -21.92
C LEU A 4 -11.81 -29.23 -23.02
N SER A 5 -11.25 -29.41 -24.22
CA SER A 5 -11.48 -28.55 -25.38
C SER A 5 -12.90 -28.59 -25.96
N SER A 6 -13.75 -29.55 -25.57
CA SER A 6 -15.15 -29.58 -25.97
C SER A 6 -16.08 -28.80 -25.02
N LEU A 7 -15.55 -28.23 -23.94
CA LEU A 7 -16.34 -27.37 -23.04
C LEU A 7 -16.64 -26.01 -23.69
N PRO A 8 -17.80 -25.40 -23.38
CA PRO A 8 -18.07 -24.01 -23.70
C PRO A 8 -17.00 -23.07 -23.12
N ASN A 9 -16.75 -21.96 -23.82
CA ASN A 9 -15.72 -20.99 -23.43
C ASN A 9 -15.97 -20.40 -22.05
N GLU A 10 -17.23 -20.25 -21.63
CA GLU A 10 -17.61 -19.73 -20.33
C GLU A 10 -17.10 -20.63 -19.19
N LEU A 11 -17.22 -21.95 -19.36
CA LEU A 11 -16.70 -22.92 -18.40
C LEU A 11 -15.17 -22.96 -18.42
N LEU A 12 -14.56 -22.86 -19.61
CA LEU A 12 -13.10 -22.76 -19.72
C LEU A 12 -12.55 -21.52 -19.02
N ILE A 13 -13.19 -20.36 -19.20
CA ILE A 13 -12.82 -19.11 -18.54
C ILE A 13 -12.89 -19.28 -17.02
N LEU A 14 -13.96 -19.89 -16.49
CA LEU A 14 -14.09 -20.13 -15.05
C LEU A 14 -12.96 -21.04 -14.53
N ILE A 15 -12.72 -22.17 -15.19
CA ILE A 15 -11.67 -23.14 -14.81
C ILE A 15 -10.29 -22.47 -14.87
N PHE A 16 -10.01 -21.74 -15.95
CA PHE A 16 -8.73 -21.05 -16.14
C PHE A 16 -8.55 -19.90 -15.16
N THR A 17 -9.60 -19.18 -14.79
CA THR A 17 -9.51 -18.13 -13.76
C THR A 17 -9.14 -18.72 -12.40
N LEU A 18 -9.74 -19.86 -12.04
CA LEU A 18 -9.38 -20.60 -10.81
C LEU A 18 -7.93 -21.09 -10.86
N ALA A 19 -7.49 -21.60 -12.01
CA ALA A 19 -6.10 -22.01 -12.19
C ALA A 19 -5.11 -20.84 -12.16
N ALA A 20 -5.51 -19.65 -12.64
CA ALA A 20 -4.68 -18.44 -12.61
C ALA A 20 -4.47 -17.90 -11.19
N PHE A 21 -5.37 -18.24 -10.26
CA PHE A 21 -5.26 -17.88 -8.85
C PHE A 21 -4.16 -18.66 -8.12
N ASP A 22 -3.78 -19.84 -8.62
CA ASP A 22 -2.67 -20.60 -8.07
C ASP A 22 -1.34 -20.00 -8.54
N VAL A 23 -0.81 -19.07 -7.75
CA VAL A 23 0.47 -18.38 -8.01
C VAL A 23 1.62 -19.39 -8.18
N ARG A 24 1.53 -20.59 -7.59
CA ARG A 24 2.54 -21.65 -7.71
C ARG A 24 2.55 -22.30 -9.09
N ALA A 25 1.42 -22.29 -9.79
CA ALA A 25 1.30 -22.81 -11.14
C ALA A 25 1.99 -21.92 -12.20
N GLY A 26 2.48 -20.74 -11.81
CA GLY A 26 3.15 -19.79 -12.70
C GLY A 26 2.18 -19.08 -13.65
N ASN A 27 2.72 -18.39 -14.66
CA ASN A 27 1.89 -17.66 -15.62
C ASN A 27 1.02 -18.62 -16.44
N ILE A 28 -0.29 -18.50 -16.31
CA ILE A 28 -1.29 -19.35 -16.99
C ILE A 28 -1.13 -19.40 -18.52
N THR A 29 -0.59 -18.35 -19.13
CA THR A 29 -0.26 -18.34 -20.57
C THR A 29 0.81 -19.37 -20.90
N ASN A 30 1.80 -19.52 -20.02
CA ASN A 30 2.92 -20.44 -20.22
C ASN A 30 2.54 -21.89 -19.90
N THR A 31 1.60 -22.11 -18.98
CA THR A 31 1.13 -23.46 -18.64
C THR A 31 -0.03 -23.89 -19.51
N ILE A 32 -1.21 -23.27 -19.35
CA ILE A 32 -2.44 -23.65 -20.05
C ILE A 32 -2.43 -23.16 -21.49
N GLY A 33 -2.00 -21.91 -21.72
CA GLY A 33 -2.00 -21.30 -23.04
C GLY A 33 -1.12 -22.03 -24.06
N ARG A 34 -0.08 -22.73 -23.62
CA ARG A 34 0.81 -23.51 -24.52
C ARG A 34 0.26 -24.88 -24.90
N THR A 35 -0.77 -25.38 -24.23
CA THR A 35 -1.29 -26.74 -24.50
C THR A 35 -1.96 -26.84 -25.87
N CYS A 36 -2.76 -25.84 -26.27
CA CYS A 36 -3.37 -25.75 -27.59
C CYS A 36 -3.77 -24.32 -27.97
N LYS A 37 -3.91 -24.07 -29.28
CA LYS A 37 -4.31 -22.75 -29.82
C LYS A 37 -5.66 -22.25 -29.28
N SER A 38 -6.61 -23.17 -29.05
CA SER A 38 -7.92 -22.80 -28.52
C SER A 38 -7.80 -22.20 -27.12
N PHE A 39 -7.05 -22.84 -26.22
CA PHE A 39 -6.86 -22.35 -24.86
C PHE A 39 -6.06 -21.06 -24.82
N HIS A 40 -5.04 -20.92 -25.67
CA HIS A 40 -4.34 -19.65 -25.84
C HIS A 40 -5.29 -18.51 -26.18
N ASN A 41 -6.17 -18.72 -27.17
CA ASN A 41 -7.14 -17.72 -27.60
C ASN A 41 -8.15 -17.40 -26.50
N VAL A 42 -8.64 -18.40 -25.77
CA VAL A 42 -9.57 -18.19 -24.64
C VAL A 42 -8.90 -17.35 -23.56
N VAL A 43 -7.67 -17.70 -23.15
CA VAL A 43 -6.91 -16.98 -22.13
C VAL A 43 -6.68 -15.52 -22.53
N GLN A 44 -6.20 -15.26 -23.75
CA GLN A 44 -5.95 -13.89 -24.22
C GLN A 44 -7.24 -13.08 -24.42
N ALA A 45 -8.28 -13.70 -24.99
CA ALA A 45 -9.52 -13.00 -25.30
C ALA A 45 -10.29 -12.59 -24.04
N SER A 46 -10.15 -13.35 -22.96
CA SER A 46 -10.74 -13.08 -21.65
C SER A 46 -9.87 -12.20 -20.74
N GLY A 47 -8.59 -12.03 -21.07
CA GLY A 47 -7.62 -11.28 -20.27
C GLY A 47 -7.17 -12.02 -19.01
N ILE A 48 -7.34 -13.35 -18.95
CA ILE A 48 -6.96 -14.16 -17.78
C ILE A 48 -5.46 -14.11 -17.51
N ASP A 49 -4.66 -13.96 -18.57
CA ASP A 49 -3.21 -13.86 -18.51
C ASP A 49 -2.66 -12.61 -17.83
N VAL A 50 -3.51 -11.61 -17.58
CA VAL A 50 -3.13 -10.36 -16.91
C VAL A 50 -3.88 -10.13 -15.59
N ILE A 51 -4.61 -11.12 -15.08
CA ILE A 51 -5.35 -10.96 -13.81
C ILE A 51 -4.38 -10.78 -12.63
N PHE A 52 -3.33 -11.60 -12.57
CA PHE A 52 -2.28 -11.54 -11.55
C PHE A 52 -0.96 -11.30 -12.24
N VAL A 53 -0.35 -10.13 -12.00
CA VAL A 53 0.85 -9.72 -12.72
C VAL A 53 1.95 -9.36 -11.74
N SER A 54 3.12 -9.99 -11.93
CA SER A 54 4.36 -9.60 -11.26
C SER A 54 5.32 -9.04 -12.31
N LEU A 55 5.72 -7.79 -12.13
CA LEU A 55 6.64 -7.07 -12.99
C LEU A 55 7.92 -6.80 -12.19
N ARG A 56 9.07 -7.14 -12.78
CA ARG A 56 10.38 -6.83 -12.22
C ARG A 56 11.22 -6.06 -13.23
N GLY A 57 11.71 -4.89 -12.84
CA GLY A 57 12.52 -4.04 -13.71
C GLY A 57 11.70 -3.26 -14.75
N ILE A 58 12.31 -2.18 -15.25
CA ILE A 58 11.66 -1.21 -16.12
C ILE A 58 11.29 -1.77 -17.50
N ASP A 59 12.12 -2.65 -18.07
CA ASP A 59 11.89 -3.23 -19.39
C ASP A 59 10.62 -4.10 -19.41
N ASN A 60 10.39 -4.86 -18.34
CA ASN A 60 9.17 -5.66 -18.18
C ASN A 60 7.95 -4.78 -17.97
N MET A 61 8.07 -3.68 -17.22
CA MET A 61 7.00 -2.70 -17.05
C MET A 61 6.61 -2.05 -18.39
N GLN A 62 7.58 -1.61 -19.18
CA GLN A 62 7.34 -1.04 -20.51
C GLN A 62 6.74 -2.04 -21.49
N SER A 63 7.26 -3.27 -21.49
CA SER A 63 6.72 -4.37 -22.32
C SER A 63 5.27 -4.68 -21.95
N PHE A 64 4.98 -4.72 -20.64
CA PHE A 64 3.62 -4.91 -20.15
C PHE A 64 2.70 -3.74 -20.51
N LEU A 65 3.17 -2.50 -20.40
CA LEU A 65 2.42 -1.32 -20.82
C LEU A 65 2.08 -1.38 -22.31
N GLY A 66 3.03 -1.73 -23.17
CA GLY A 66 2.79 -1.90 -24.62
C GLY A 66 1.76 -3.00 -24.91
N LEU A 67 1.84 -4.11 -24.18
CA LEU A 67 0.85 -5.20 -24.25
C LEU A 67 -0.54 -4.73 -23.81
N LEU A 68 -0.65 -3.95 -22.73
CA LEU A 68 -1.91 -3.38 -22.27
C LEU A 68 -2.48 -2.38 -23.27
N GLN A 69 -1.65 -1.54 -23.88
CA GLN A 69 -2.08 -0.55 -24.87
C GLN A 69 -2.64 -1.22 -26.13
N ALA A 70 -2.09 -2.35 -26.55
CA ALA A 70 -2.59 -3.13 -27.69
C ALA A 70 -3.93 -3.85 -27.44
N ARG A 71 -4.38 -3.95 -26.17
CA ARG A 71 -5.59 -4.70 -25.79
C ARG A 71 -6.85 -3.85 -25.77
N LYS A 72 -7.99 -4.52 -25.92
CA LYS A 72 -9.31 -3.91 -25.65
C LYS A 72 -9.52 -3.76 -24.13
N MET A 73 -10.30 -2.77 -23.72
CA MET A 73 -10.48 -2.43 -22.30
C MET A 73 -10.99 -3.60 -21.44
N ASN A 74 -11.87 -4.44 -21.99
CA ASN A 74 -12.40 -5.64 -21.33
C ASN A 74 -11.36 -6.76 -21.13
N GLN A 75 -10.16 -6.64 -21.71
CA GLN A 75 -9.04 -7.57 -21.58
C GLN A 75 -7.92 -7.04 -20.67
N LYS A 76 -8.08 -5.83 -20.10
CA LYS A 76 -7.11 -5.18 -19.21
C LYS A 76 -7.50 -5.35 -17.74
N LYS A 77 -8.00 -6.53 -17.38
CA LYS A 77 -8.61 -6.83 -16.07
C LYS A 77 -7.55 -7.28 -15.05
N VAL A 78 -6.63 -6.39 -14.73
CA VAL A 78 -5.63 -6.64 -13.70
C VAL A 78 -6.30 -6.57 -12.33
N SER A 79 -6.26 -7.66 -11.58
CA SER A 79 -6.84 -7.77 -10.22
C SER A 79 -5.79 -7.57 -9.14
N SER A 80 -4.59 -8.11 -9.36
CA SER A 80 -3.43 -7.91 -8.48
C SER A 80 -2.21 -7.55 -9.31
N LEU A 81 -1.49 -6.52 -8.86
CA LEU A 81 -0.28 -6.05 -9.51
C LEU A 81 0.86 -5.96 -8.47
N LEU A 82 1.92 -6.73 -8.69
CA LEU A 82 3.20 -6.59 -8.01
C LEU A 82 4.21 -5.94 -8.97
N VAL A 83 4.84 -4.85 -8.54
CA VAL A 83 5.90 -4.18 -9.28
C VAL A 83 7.13 -4.09 -8.39
N VAL A 84 8.24 -4.66 -8.84
CA VAL A 84 9.55 -4.55 -8.20
C VAL A 84 10.45 -3.77 -9.14
N ALA A 85 10.65 -2.48 -8.84
CA ALA A 85 11.61 -1.66 -9.57
C ALA A 85 13.03 -2.15 -9.27
N GLU A 86 13.85 -2.26 -10.31
CA GLU A 86 15.25 -2.61 -10.13
C GLU A 86 16.08 -1.36 -9.87
N PRO A 87 17.08 -1.45 -9.00
CA PRO A 87 17.97 -0.33 -8.76
C PRO A 87 18.79 -0.07 -10.03
N GLY A 88 18.71 1.15 -10.58
CA GLY A 88 19.58 1.56 -11.68
C GLY A 88 21.07 1.47 -11.32
N LEU A 89 21.98 1.51 -12.29
CA LEU A 89 23.43 1.55 -12.00
C LEU A 89 23.84 2.82 -11.25
N HIS A 90 23.10 3.90 -11.45
CA HIS A 90 23.34 5.19 -10.83
C HIS A 90 22.16 5.60 -9.95
N ASN A 91 22.44 6.32 -8.85
CA ASN A 91 21.42 6.91 -7.99
C ASN A 91 20.82 8.15 -8.65
N ASP A 92 20.15 7.94 -9.78
CA ASP A 92 19.59 9.00 -10.60
C ASP A 92 18.11 9.18 -10.28
N ALA A 93 17.77 10.34 -9.71
CA ALA A 93 16.39 10.73 -9.46
C ALA A 93 15.56 10.73 -10.76
N ALA A 94 16.17 11.03 -11.91
CA ALA A 94 15.51 10.97 -13.20
C ALA A 94 15.10 9.53 -13.58
N HIS A 95 15.92 8.53 -13.23
CA HIS A 95 15.57 7.13 -13.44
C HIS A 95 14.36 6.74 -12.59
N ASN A 96 14.36 7.07 -11.29
CA ASN A 96 13.22 6.76 -10.42
C ASN A 96 11.93 7.46 -10.89
N ALA A 97 12.02 8.72 -11.31
CA ALA A 97 10.89 9.45 -11.87
C ALA A 97 10.36 8.80 -13.17
N HIS A 98 11.26 8.29 -14.03
CA HIS A 98 10.87 7.56 -15.23
C HIS A 98 10.16 6.24 -14.90
N VAL A 99 10.68 5.46 -13.94
CA VAL A 99 10.03 4.20 -13.51
C VAL A 99 8.67 4.49 -12.89
N ALA A 100 8.55 5.52 -12.04
CA ALA A 100 7.28 5.96 -11.47
C ALA A 100 6.29 6.37 -12.57
N ASN A 101 6.72 7.15 -13.55
CA ASN A 101 5.88 7.53 -14.70
C ASN A 101 5.40 6.31 -15.50
N VAL A 102 6.25 5.30 -15.74
CA VAL A 102 5.80 4.05 -16.40
C VAL A 102 4.76 3.32 -15.55
N LEU A 103 4.94 3.26 -14.22
CA LEU A 103 3.94 2.70 -13.31
C LEU A 103 2.60 3.46 -13.36
N GLU A 104 2.63 4.80 -13.29
CA GLU A 104 1.44 5.64 -13.43
C GLU A 104 0.72 5.37 -14.75
N ASN A 105 1.45 5.25 -15.86
CA ASN A 105 0.88 4.90 -17.15
C ASN A 105 0.25 3.50 -17.17
N ILE A 106 0.83 2.52 -16.47
CA ILE A 106 0.22 1.19 -16.29
C ILE A 106 -1.10 1.33 -15.54
N LEU A 107 -1.10 2.02 -14.39
CA LEU A 107 -2.29 2.23 -13.56
C LEU A 107 -3.41 2.97 -14.31
N CYS A 108 -3.07 3.92 -15.17
CA CYS A 108 -4.01 4.64 -16.03
C CYS A 108 -4.54 3.79 -17.20
N THR A 109 -3.80 2.75 -17.62
CA THR A 109 -4.16 1.93 -18.79
C THR A 109 -5.03 0.71 -18.42
N ILE A 110 -4.89 0.18 -17.20
CA ILE A 110 -5.68 -0.96 -16.71
C ILE A 110 -7.15 -0.57 -16.47
N SER A 111 -8.02 -1.57 -16.33
CA SER A 111 -9.41 -1.32 -15.96
C SER A 111 -9.53 -0.87 -14.50
N PRO A 112 -10.05 0.34 -14.22
CA PRO A 112 -10.06 0.90 -12.86
C PRO A 112 -10.97 0.12 -11.89
N SER A 113 -11.96 -0.60 -12.43
CA SER A 113 -12.91 -1.40 -11.65
C SER A 113 -12.42 -2.81 -11.30
N HIS A 114 -11.20 -3.20 -11.70
CA HIS A 114 -10.71 -4.55 -11.50
C HIS A 114 -9.53 -4.63 -10.53
N LEU A 115 -8.68 -3.59 -10.45
CA LEU A 115 -7.50 -3.64 -9.59
C LEU A 115 -7.92 -3.57 -8.11
N GLN A 116 -7.69 -4.67 -7.39
CA GLN A 116 -8.03 -4.81 -5.97
C GLN A 116 -6.82 -4.65 -5.06
N THR A 117 -5.66 -5.15 -5.50
CA THR A 117 -4.43 -5.19 -4.69
C THR A 117 -3.26 -4.64 -5.51
N LEU A 118 -2.49 -3.75 -4.90
CA LEU A 118 -1.30 -3.17 -5.51
C LEU A 118 -0.12 -3.26 -4.56
N PHE A 119 0.96 -3.88 -5.04
CA PHE A 119 2.23 -4.00 -4.34
C PHE A 119 3.31 -3.36 -5.20
N VAL A 120 4.01 -2.37 -4.67
CA VAL A 120 5.08 -1.67 -5.36
C VAL A 120 6.30 -1.55 -4.47
N HIS A 121 7.41 -2.13 -4.92
CA HIS A 121 8.70 -2.02 -4.29
C HIS A 121 9.65 -1.16 -5.13
N PHE A 122 9.97 0.03 -4.64
CA PHE A 122 10.99 0.91 -5.21
C PHE A 122 12.26 0.92 -4.36
N PRO A 123 13.43 0.72 -4.97
CA PRO A 123 14.69 0.76 -4.25
C PRO A 123 14.94 2.18 -3.71
N ILE A 124 15.16 2.30 -2.40
CA ILE A 124 15.28 3.59 -1.74
C ILE A 124 16.73 4.05 -1.78
N ARG A 125 17.03 4.95 -2.71
CA ARG A 125 18.36 5.57 -2.80
C ARG A 125 18.37 7.08 -2.58
N SER A 126 17.19 7.71 -2.62
CA SER A 126 16.98 9.10 -2.22
C SER A 126 16.50 9.17 -0.78
N ARG A 127 16.78 10.30 -0.11
CA ARG A 127 16.19 10.60 1.21
C ARG A 127 14.67 10.78 1.14
N TYR A 128 14.19 11.24 -0.02
CA TYR A 128 12.78 11.52 -0.26
C TYR A 128 12.15 10.37 -1.06
N PRO A 129 10.97 9.87 -0.65
CA PRO A 129 10.23 8.89 -1.45
C PRO A 129 9.81 9.52 -2.79
N SER A 130 9.77 8.71 -3.85
CA SER A 130 9.24 9.21 -5.12
C SER A 130 7.71 9.34 -5.04
N PRO A 131 7.14 10.46 -5.50
CA PRO A 131 5.69 10.62 -5.53
C PRO A 131 5.08 9.67 -6.57
N LEU A 132 3.92 9.12 -6.24
CA LEU A 132 3.11 8.28 -7.13
C LEU A 132 1.70 8.85 -7.20
N LYS A 133 1.25 9.20 -8.41
CA LYS A 133 -0.11 9.65 -8.69
C LYS A 133 -1.00 8.47 -9.04
N PHE A 134 -2.16 8.41 -8.41
CA PHE A 134 -3.14 7.36 -8.64
C PHE A 134 -4.27 7.89 -9.53
N PRO A 135 -4.68 7.15 -10.58
CA PRO A 135 -5.98 7.38 -11.18
C PRO A 135 -7.09 6.97 -10.19
N LEU A 136 -8.35 7.30 -10.50
CA LEU A 136 -9.49 6.82 -9.74
C LEU A 136 -9.60 5.29 -9.87
N LEU A 137 -9.31 4.56 -8.78
CA LEU A 137 -9.32 3.10 -8.73
C LEU A 137 -10.35 2.62 -7.70
N PRO A 138 -11.64 2.58 -8.06
CA PRO A 138 -12.72 2.29 -7.11
C PRO A 138 -12.70 0.86 -6.59
N ALA A 139 -12.05 -0.09 -7.25
CA ALA A 139 -11.95 -1.46 -6.75
C ALA A 139 -10.76 -1.69 -5.81
N LEU A 140 -9.85 -0.71 -5.70
CA LEU A 140 -8.61 -0.87 -4.96
C LEU A 140 -8.89 -0.92 -3.45
N ALA A 141 -8.64 -2.07 -2.86
CA ALA A 141 -8.91 -2.36 -1.46
C ALA A 141 -7.64 -2.37 -0.61
N GLU A 142 -6.50 -2.70 -1.22
CA GLU A 142 -5.24 -2.90 -0.52
C GLU A 142 -4.04 -2.38 -1.32
N VAL A 143 -3.22 -1.56 -0.67
CA VAL A 143 -2.04 -0.90 -1.26
C VAL A 143 -0.84 -1.08 -0.35
N HIS A 144 0.26 -1.56 -0.93
CA HIS A 144 1.55 -1.76 -0.29
C HIS A 144 2.61 -1.04 -1.10
N LEU A 145 3.15 0.04 -0.56
CA LEU A 145 4.15 0.86 -1.23
C LEU A 145 5.43 0.86 -0.40
N PHE A 146 6.54 0.57 -1.05
CA PHE A 146 7.87 0.64 -0.46
C PHE A 146 8.71 1.63 -1.28
N GLY A 147 9.24 2.66 -0.61
CA GLY A 147 10.03 3.72 -1.24
C GLY A 147 9.22 4.73 -2.08
N LEU A 148 7.89 4.64 -2.06
CA LEU A 148 6.97 5.57 -2.73
C LEU A 148 6.04 6.24 -1.74
N VAL A 149 5.53 7.41 -2.11
CA VAL A 149 4.47 8.12 -1.38
C VAL A 149 3.32 8.46 -2.33
N ILE A 150 2.09 8.26 -1.85
CA ILE A 150 0.89 8.64 -2.60
C ILE A 150 0.79 10.16 -2.58
N THR A 151 0.70 10.78 -3.76
CA THR A 151 0.40 12.22 -3.87
C THR A 151 -1.02 12.41 -4.36
N PRO A 152 -1.95 12.95 -3.53
CA PRO A 152 -3.25 13.39 -4.02
C PRO A 152 -3.06 14.45 -5.10
N ALA A 153 -3.86 14.38 -6.17
CA ALA A 153 -3.91 15.45 -7.15
C ALA A 153 -4.55 16.71 -6.52
N GLU A 154 -3.97 17.88 -6.79
CA GLU A 154 -4.48 19.14 -6.27
C GLU A 154 -5.93 19.38 -6.70
N GLY A 155 -6.81 19.64 -5.73
CA GLY A 155 -8.22 19.99 -5.98
C GLY A 155 -9.14 18.82 -6.34
N GLU A 156 -8.65 17.58 -6.33
CA GLU A 156 -9.46 16.41 -6.66
C GLU A 156 -10.03 15.70 -5.41
N PRO A 157 -11.21 15.05 -5.53
CA PRO A 157 -11.76 14.22 -4.47
C PRO A 157 -10.85 13.01 -4.17
N PRO A 158 -11.05 12.30 -3.03
CA PRO A 158 -10.22 11.16 -2.66
C PRO A 158 -10.11 10.11 -3.77
N HIS A 159 -8.87 9.80 -4.17
CA HIS A 159 -8.58 8.93 -5.32
C HIS A 159 -8.90 7.46 -5.08
N LEU A 160 -8.91 7.03 -3.81
CA LEU A 160 -9.03 5.61 -3.42
C LEU A 160 -10.18 5.41 -2.41
N PRO A 161 -11.44 5.61 -2.82
CA PRO A 161 -12.59 5.69 -1.91
C PRO A 161 -12.88 4.38 -1.16
N ASN A 162 -12.48 3.23 -1.71
CA ASN A 162 -12.73 1.91 -1.13
C ASN A 162 -11.47 1.26 -0.56
N LEU A 163 -10.37 2.01 -0.45
CA LEU A 163 -9.13 1.49 0.13
C LEU A 163 -9.32 1.21 1.62
N LYS A 164 -9.11 -0.04 2.01
CA LYS A 164 -9.27 -0.54 3.38
C LYS A 164 -7.93 -0.71 4.09
N ARG A 165 -6.88 -1.06 3.34
CA ARG A 165 -5.56 -1.41 3.87
C ARG A 165 -4.47 -0.62 3.14
N LEU A 166 -3.64 0.08 3.90
CA LEU A 166 -2.53 0.85 3.36
C LEU A 166 -1.25 0.52 4.13
N GLN A 167 -0.22 0.08 3.43
CA GLN A 167 1.12 -0.06 3.98
C GLN A 167 2.08 0.88 3.24
N LEU A 168 2.73 1.78 3.98
CA LEU A 168 3.73 2.70 3.48
C LEU A 168 5.07 2.39 4.15
N HIS A 169 5.97 1.79 3.40
CA HIS A 169 7.30 1.40 3.85
C HIS A 169 8.36 2.40 3.41
N HIS A 170 9.25 2.73 4.34
CA HIS A 170 10.37 3.67 4.18
C HIS A 170 9.96 5.04 3.61
N SER A 171 8.92 5.63 4.18
CA SER A 171 8.64 7.05 3.96
C SER A 171 9.70 7.88 4.69
N GLY A 172 10.85 8.11 4.05
CA GLY A 172 11.98 8.83 4.66
C GLY A 172 11.57 10.17 5.27
N GLU A 173 10.76 10.92 4.53
CA GLU A 173 10.00 12.07 5.03
C GLU A 173 8.63 12.08 4.34
N LEU A 174 7.56 12.32 5.11
CA LEU A 174 6.27 12.70 4.52
C LEU A 174 6.46 14.07 3.84
N PRO A 175 6.00 14.27 2.59
CA PRO A 175 6.03 15.58 1.94
C PRO A 175 5.49 16.67 2.88
N GLN A 176 6.05 17.89 2.80
CA GLN A 176 5.67 18.99 3.70
C GLN A 176 4.17 19.34 3.66
N GLU A 177 3.49 19.00 2.57
CA GLU A 177 2.05 19.13 2.36
C GLU A 177 1.24 18.18 3.27
N PHE A 178 1.86 17.11 3.76
CA PHE A 178 1.28 16.06 4.60
C PHE A 178 1.79 16.11 6.04
N GLN A 179 2.08 17.31 6.53
CA GLN A 179 2.51 17.54 7.92
C GLN A 179 1.51 17.05 8.98
N SER A 180 0.24 16.85 8.60
CA SER A 180 -0.76 16.16 9.42
C SER A 180 -1.03 14.79 8.80
N LEU A 181 -0.60 13.75 9.51
CA LEU A 181 -0.85 12.37 9.13
C LEU A 181 -2.36 12.08 8.99
N PRO A 182 -3.24 12.46 9.93
CA PRO A 182 -4.66 12.22 9.79
C PRO A 182 -5.26 12.84 8.52
N ARG A 183 -4.90 14.09 8.21
CA ARG A 183 -5.37 14.78 7.00
C ARG A 183 -4.93 14.08 5.73
N PHE A 184 -3.68 13.58 5.70
CA PHE A 184 -3.15 12.79 4.60
C PHE A 184 -3.91 11.47 4.40
N LEU A 185 -4.17 10.73 5.48
CA LEU A 185 -4.93 9.49 5.40
C LEU A 185 -6.36 9.74 4.93
N TRP A 186 -7.00 10.81 5.43
CA TRP A 186 -8.35 11.18 5.04
C TRP A 186 -8.45 11.60 3.57
N SER A 187 -7.47 12.34 3.05
CA SER A 187 -7.46 12.78 1.65
C SER A 187 -7.23 11.64 0.68
N ILE A 188 -6.49 10.60 1.06
CA ILE A 188 -6.24 9.43 0.21
C ILE A 188 -7.37 8.42 0.28
N ALA A 189 -7.77 8.04 1.49
CA ALA A 189 -8.63 6.89 1.76
C ALA A 189 -9.52 7.14 2.97
N PRO A 190 -10.70 7.75 2.80
CA PRO A 190 -11.61 8.03 3.91
C PRO A 190 -12.26 6.77 4.53
N GLN A 191 -12.18 5.62 3.85
CA GLN A 191 -12.69 4.31 4.32
C GLN A 191 -11.58 3.38 4.84
N LEU A 192 -10.42 3.95 5.14
CA LEU A 192 -9.24 3.20 5.55
C LEU A 192 -9.44 2.58 6.94
N THR A 193 -9.22 1.28 7.03
CA THR A 193 -9.43 0.51 8.27
C THR A 193 -8.12 0.10 8.95
N HIS A 194 -7.07 -0.14 8.16
CA HIS A 194 -5.75 -0.56 8.64
C HIS A 194 -4.66 0.24 7.93
N VAL A 195 -3.71 0.73 8.73
CA VAL A 195 -2.55 1.47 8.23
C VAL A 195 -1.30 0.91 8.86
N LEU A 196 -0.29 0.63 8.03
CA LEU A 196 1.08 0.39 8.48
C LEU A 196 1.97 1.50 7.94
N LEU A 197 2.72 2.15 8.82
CA LEU A 197 3.71 3.16 8.47
C LEU A 197 5.07 2.68 8.95
N ALA A 198 5.93 2.29 8.02
CA ALA A 198 7.31 1.95 8.31
C ALA A 198 8.21 3.14 7.98
N PHE A 199 8.90 3.66 8.98
CA PHE A 199 9.78 4.81 8.84
C PHE A 199 11.24 4.39 8.96
N ARG A 200 12.10 4.99 8.12
CA ARG A 200 13.52 5.15 8.50
C ARG A 200 13.54 6.19 9.62
N VAL A 201 14.28 5.94 10.71
CA VAL A 201 14.25 6.79 11.93
C VAL A 201 14.16 8.29 11.57
N PRO A 202 13.00 8.95 11.78
CA PRO A 202 12.79 10.27 11.19
C PRO A 202 13.56 11.36 11.93
N ILE A 203 13.64 12.52 11.30
CA ILE A 203 14.06 13.76 11.95
C ILE A 203 13.12 14.02 13.14
N GLY A 204 13.68 14.46 14.27
CA GLY A 204 12.93 14.65 15.52
C GLY A 204 11.67 15.51 15.38
N SER A 205 11.65 16.50 14.48
CA SER A 205 10.46 17.33 14.23
C SER A 205 9.29 16.56 13.62
N LEU A 206 9.55 15.63 12.69
CA LEU A 206 8.51 14.77 12.11
C LEU A 206 8.01 13.76 13.15
N MET A 207 8.93 13.18 13.92
CA MET A 207 8.58 12.28 15.03
C MET A 207 7.67 12.95 16.06
N MET A 208 7.95 14.20 16.43
CA MET A 208 7.09 14.95 17.35
C MET A 208 5.68 15.17 16.79
N LYS A 209 5.55 15.42 15.48
CA LYS A 209 4.23 15.57 14.85
C LYS A 209 3.46 14.26 14.82
N ILE A 210 4.09 13.18 14.38
CA ILE A 210 3.50 11.83 14.40
C ILE A 210 3.09 11.47 15.82
N PHE A 211 3.95 11.73 16.79
CA PHE A 211 3.67 11.49 18.20
C PHE A 211 2.44 12.28 18.67
N ASN A 212 2.34 13.57 18.35
CA ASN A 212 1.19 14.41 18.72
C ASN A 212 -0.12 13.94 18.03
N ASP A 213 -0.06 13.61 16.74
CA ASP A 213 -1.20 13.10 15.97
C ASP A 213 -1.71 11.78 16.58
N LEU A 214 -0.81 10.85 16.88
CA LEU A 214 -1.15 9.56 17.47
C LEU A 214 -1.61 9.67 18.92
N THR A 215 -1.00 10.56 19.70
CA THR A 215 -1.45 10.84 21.07
C THR A 215 -2.89 11.36 21.06
N THR A 216 -3.19 12.29 20.15
CA THR A 216 -4.55 12.82 19.96
C THR A 216 -5.52 11.69 19.56
N PHE A 217 -5.14 10.84 18.61
CA PHE A 217 -5.94 9.68 18.22
C PHE A 217 -6.25 8.74 19.39
N LEU A 218 -5.24 8.40 20.17
CA LEU A 218 -5.37 7.53 21.33
C LEU A 218 -6.26 8.14 22.40
N ILE A 219 -6.13 9.44 22.68
CA ILE A 219 -6.99 10.14 23.63
C ILE A 219 -8.45 10.12 23.16
N MET A 220 -8.69 10.38 21.87
CA MET A 220 -10.04 10.42 21.30
C MET A 220 -10.73 9.06 21.28
N LEU A 221 -9.96 7.98 21.18
CA LEU A 221 -10.44 6.60 21.30
C LEU A 221 -10.48 6.09 22.76
N GLY A 222 -9.86 6.81 23.70
CA GLY A 222 -9.74 6.39 25.09
C GLY A 222 -11.07 6.44 25.86
N PRO A 223 -11.06 6.01 27.14
CA PRO A 223 -12.20 6.14 28.03
C PRO A 223 -12.76 7.56 28.03
N LYS A 224 -14.09 7.67 28.13
CA LYS A 224 -14.79 8.96 28.07
C LYS A 224 -14.21 9.98 29.07
N SER A 225 -13.80 9.58 30.27
CA SER A 225 -13.20 10.48 31.25
C SER A 225 -11.91 11.14 30.74
N ILE A 226 -10.97 10.35 30.19
CA ILE A 226 -9.70 10.87 29.66
C ILE A 226 -9.95 11.82 28.48
N ARG A 227 -10.91 11.45 27.62
CA ARG A 227 -11.29 12.26 26.47
C ARG A 227 -11.94 13.58 26.88
N ASP A 228 -12.86 13.54 27.83
CA ASP A 228 -13.58 14.73 28.31
C ASP A 228 -12.60 15.68 29.04
N ASP A 229 -11.68 15.15 29.85
CA ASP A 229 -10.62 15.93 30.51
C ASP A 229 -9.71 16.63 29.48
N TYR A 230 -9.30 15.92 28.42
CA TYR A 230 -8.50 16.51 27.34
C TYR A 230 -9.26 17.60 26.57
N ILE A 231 -10.54 17.35 26.23
CA ILE A 231 -11.39 18.33 25.55
C ILE A 231 -11.52 19.59 26.43
N GLN A 232 -11.76 19.42 27.73
CA GLN A 232 -11.89 20.55 28.65
C GLN A 232 -10.58 21.33 28.74
N MET A 233 -9.44 20.67 28.90
CA MET A 233 -8.12 21.31 28.94
C MET A 233 -7.86 22.13 27.66
N GLN A 234 -8.20 21.59 26.48
CA GLN A 234 -8.05 22.31 25.21
C GLN A 234 -8.99 23.52 25.10
N LEU A 235 -10.23 23.42 25.59
CA LEU A 235 -11.18 24.54 25.59
C LEU A 235 -10.78 25.64 26.58
N GLU A 236 -10.12 25.30 27.69
CA GLU A 236 -9.58 26.27 28.64
C GLU A 236 -8.40 27.06 28.05
N ASP A 237 -7.50 26.37 27.34
CA ASP A 237 -6.35 27.01 26.66
C ASP A 237 -6.79 27.81 25.41
N TYR A 238 -7.83 27.36 24.70
CA TYR A 238 -8.30 27.93 23.43
C TYR A 238 -9.84 28.05 23.37
N PRO A 239 -10.46 28.99 24.10
CA PRO A 239 -11.93 29.04 24.29
C PRO A 239 -12.74 29.37 23.03
N ASN A 240 -12.08 29.85 21.98
CA ASN A 240 -12.73 30.20 20.70
C ASN A 240 -12.60 29.10 19.64
N GLU A 241 -11.85 28.02 19.90
CA GLU A 241 -11.68 26.92 18.95
C GLU A 241 -12.82 25.90 19.08
N PRO A 242 -13.25 25.29 17.97
CA PRO A 242 -14.23 24.20 18.02
C PRO A 242 -13.67 23.03 18.82
N ALA A 243 -14.55 22.31 19.53
CA ALA A 243 -14.15 21.12 20.28
C ALA A 243 -13.36 20.15 19.37
N PRO A 244 -12.23 19.61 19.85
CA PRO A 244 -11.37 18.76 19.03
C PRO A 244 -12.15 17.53 18.56
N THR A 245 -12.19 17.32 17.25
CA THR A 245 -12.77 16.13 16.63
C THR A 245 -11.66 15.12 16.32
N ASN A 246 -12.00 13.83 16.21
CA ASN A 246 -11.00 12.82 15.82
C ASN A 246 -10.49 13.17 14.42
N PRO A 247 -9.19 13.48 14.26
CA PRO A 247 -8.68 13.94 12.98
C PRO A 247 -8.50 12.79 11.97
N PHE A 248 -8.54 11.53 12.43
CA PHE A 248 -8.38 10.34 11.58
C PHE A 248 -9.71 9.91 10.92
N PRO A 249 -9.65 9.14 9.81
CA PRO A 249 -10.84 8.52 9.24
C PRO A 249 -11.64 7.75 10.30
N ALA A 250 -12.96 7.96 10.35
CA ALA A 250 -13.83 7.31 11.35
C ALA A 250 -13.87 5.77 11.22
N SER A 251 -13.46 5.24 10.07
CA SER A 251 -13.34 3.82 9.76
C SER A 251 -12.01 3.20 10.24
N LEU A 252 -11.03 4.01 10.63
CA LEU A 252 -9.69 3.57 11.00
C LEU A 252 -9.71 2.84 12.33
N ARG A 253 -9.25 1.59 12.32
CA ARG A 253 -9.26 0.69 13.48
C ARG A 253 -7.86 0.33 13.92
N HIS A 254 -6.96 0.08 12.97
CA HIS A 254 -5.61 -0.40 13.23
C HIS A 254 -4.56 0.55 12.66
N ILE A 255 -3.61 0.94 13.51
CA ILE A 255 -2.40 1.67 13.09
C ILE A 255 -1.21 0.85 13.56
N VAL A 256 -0.31 0.53 12.64
CA VAL A 256 0.96 -0.15 12.93
C VAL A 256 2.08 0.81 12.58
N LEU A 257 2.98 1.07 13.52
CA LEU A 257 4.21 1.79 13.24
C LEU A 257 5.37 0.83 13.27
N SER A 258 6.20 0.89 12.25
CA SER A 258 7.49 0.20 12.21
C SER A 258 8.61 1.23 12.08
N PHE A 259 9.74 0.95 12.71
CA PHE A 259 10.92 1.79 12.63
C PHE A 259 12.12 0.94 12.17
N HIS A 260 12.85 1.42 11.18
CA HIS A 260 14.04 0.77 10.66
C HIS A 260 15.27 1.56 11.06
N ARG A 261 16.26 0.86 11.63
CA ARG A 261 17.48 1.49 12.13
C ARG A 261 18.32 2.02 10.97
N TRP A 262 18.73 3.29 11.06
CA TRP A 262 19.72 3.89 10.17
C TRP A 262 21.07 4.01 10.89
N GLU A 263 22.20 3.85 10.19
CA GLU A 263 23.55 3.88 10.81
C GLU A 263 23.81 5.15 11.64
N GLU A 264 23.20 6.28 11.27
CA GLU A 264 23.31 7.57 11.96
C GLU A 264 22.13 7.89 12.91
N SER A 265 21.40 6.87 13.38
CA SER A 265 20.19 7.09 14.19
C SER A 265 20.46 7.98 15.40
N ARG A 266 19.72 9.10 15.47
CA ARG A 266 19.85 10.11 16.53
C ARG A 266 19.23 9.58 17.82
N ARG A 267 19.95 9.64 18.94
CA ARG A 267 19.49 9.23 20.29
C ARG A 267 18.09 9.79 20.62
N THR A 268 17.79 11.02 20.22
CA THR A 268 16.50 11.67 20.47
C THR A 268 15.32 10.92 19.85
N SER A 269 15.43 10.39 18.63
CA SER A 269 14.33 9.67 17.99
C SER A 269 14.05 8.34 18.68
N LEU A 270 15.08 7.66 19.18
CA LEU A 270 14.92 6.44 19.97
C LEU A 270 14.17 6.71 21.28
N ILE A 271 14.49 7.80 21.99
CA ILE A 271 13.77 8.19 23.22
C ILE A 271 12.29 8.46 22.93
N LEU A 272 11.96 9.11 21.82
CA LEU A 272 10.57 9.37 21.43
C LEU A 272 9.82 8.07 21.08
N ILE A 273 10.49 7.14 20.39
CA ILE A 273 9.94 5.81 20.09
C ILE A 273 9.68 5.05 21.41
N ASP A 274 10.63 5.03 22.33
CA ASP A 274 10.47 4.36 23.64
C ASP A 274 9.34 4.98 24.46
N THR A 275 9.20 6.31 24.42
CA THR A 275 8.11 7.04 25.07
C THR A 275 6.76 6.68 24.46
N LEU A 276 6.70 6.59 23.12
CA LEU A 276 5.50 6.17 22.40
C LEU A 276 5.11 4.73 22.74
N ILE A 277 6.07 3.80 22.70
CA ILE A 277 5.84 2.40 23.08
C ILE A 277 5.31 2.31 24.51
N SER A 278 5.92 3.04 25.43
CA SER A 278 5.51 3.06 26.84
C SER A 278 4.10 3.64 27.02
N GLY A 279 3.77 4.73 26.32
CA GLY A 279 2.44 5.33 26.33
C GLY A 279 1.36 4.44 25.70
N ILE A 280 1.72 3.64 24.69
CA ILE A 280 0.80 2.67 24.08
C ILE A 280 0.57 1.49 25.00
N ALA A 281 1.61 0.98 25.65
CA ALA A 281 1.50 -0.13 26.59
C ALA A 281 0.58 0.17 27.78
N THR A 282 0.50 1.43 28.22
CA THR A 282 -0.45 1.84 29.27
C THR A 282 -1.90 1.86 28.77
N LEU A 283 -2.12 2.18 27.49
CA LEU A 283 -3.43 2.28 26.86
C LEU A 283 -3.99 0.93 26.37
N GLN A 284 -3.12 0.02 25.91
CA GLN A 284 -3.47 -1.31 25.40
C GLN A 284 -4.08 -2.26 26.46
N LYS A 285 -4.11 -1.87 27.75
CA LYS A 285 -4.87 -2.62 28.77
C LYS A 285 -6.38 -2.66 28.48
N ASN A 286 -6.88 -1.82 27.57
CA ASN A 286 -8.23 -1.90 27.02
C ASN A 286 -8.21 -2.69 25.70
N GLU A 287 -8.80 -3.89 25.70
CA GLU A 287 -8.72 -4.91 24.64
C GLU A 287 -9.23 -4.49 23.24
N GLU A 288 -9.80 -3.29 23.08
CA GLU A 288 -10.33 -2.81 21.79
C GLU A 288 -9.37 -1.92 20.99
N MET A 289 -8.25 -1.49 21.56
CA MET A 289 -7.33 -0.54 20.90
C MET A 289 -6.25 -1.23 20.08
N SER A 290 -6.15 -0.87 18.80
CA SER A 290 -5.22 -1.50 17.85
C SER A 290 -4.18 -0.56 17.26
N LEU A 291 -3.60 0.31 18.09
CA LEU A 291 -2.31 0.91 17.76
C LEU A 291 -1.21 -0.07 18.20
N ALA A 292 -0.40 -0.54 17.26
CA ALA A 292 0.76 -1.37 17.52
C ALA A 292 2.03 -0.62 17.09
N VAL A 293 3.08 -0.70 17.90
CA VAL A 293 4.42 -0.25 17.53
C VAL A 293 5.31 -1.48 17.51
N LEU A 294 5.82 -1.80 16.33
CA LEU A 294 6.72 -2.91 16.12
C LEU A 294 8.12 -2.57 16.64
N PRO A 295 8.88 -3.56 17.14
CA PRO A 295 10.26 -3.35 17.53
C PRO A 295 11.09 -2.87 16.34
N VAL A 296 12.14 -2.09 16.62
CA VAL A 296 13.04 -1.61 15.59
C VAL A 296 13.67 -2.80 14.86
N ARG A 297 13.49 -2.89 13.54
CA ARG A 297 14.02 -3.99 12.72
C ARG A 297 15.45 -3.66 12.28
N GLU A 298 16.31 -4.68 12.30
CA GLU A 298 17.69 -4.65 11.80
C GLU A 298 17.85 -5.46 10.50
N ASP A 299 16.72 -5.81 9.87
CA ASP A 299 16.70 -6.60 8.65
C ASP A 299 17.26 -5.80 7.46
N GLY A 300 17.99 -6.48 6.57
CA GLY A 300 18.49 -5.88 5.33
C GLY A 300 17.40 -5.79 4.25
N GLU A 301 17.58 -4.87 3.29
CA GLU A 301 16.62 -4.63 2.19
C GLU A 301 16.25 -5.91 1.41
N GLU A 302 17.16 -6.89 1.30
CA GLU A 302 16.89 -8.17 0.63
C GLU A 302 15.87 -9.03 1.38
N LYS A 303 15.93 -9.08 2.71
CA LYS A 303 14.97 -9.82 3.53
C LYS A 303 13.60 -9.14 3.48
N GLU A 304 13.57 -7.81 3.53
CA GLU A 304 12.34 -7.03 3.39
C GLU A 304 11.67 -7.26 2.03
N LEU A 305 12.46 -7.30 0.94
CA LEU A 305 11.94 -7.61 -0.40
C LEU A 305 11.36 -9.03 -0.48
N GLU A 306 11.95 -10.00 0.21
CA GLU A 306 11.44 -11.37 0.22
C GLU A 306 10.13 -11.47 1.03
N GLU A 307 10.08 -10.85 2.21
CA GLU A 307 8.83 -10.75 3.00
C GLU A 307 7.73 -10.06 2.19
N PHE A 308 8.07 -8.97 1.48
CA PHE A 308 7.15 -8.25 0.61
C PHE A 308 6.57 -9.11 -0.51
N ARG A 309 7.39 -9.99 -1.11
CA ARG A 309 6.95 -10.93 -2.15
C ARG A 309 6.05 -12.02 -1.59
N GLU A 310 6.38 -12.56 -0.42
CA GLU A 310 5.56 -13.57 0.24
C GLU A 310 4.21 -12.98 0.68
N ASP A 311 4.17 -11.74 1.15
CA ASP A 311 2.92 -11.05 1.46
C ASP A 311 2.06 -10.82 0.23
N TRP A 312 2.64 -10.40 -0.90
CA TRP A 312 1.91 -10.30 -2.15
C TRP A 312 1.29 -11.64 -2.57
N LYS A 313 2.05 -12.73 -2.43
CA LYS A 313 1.59 -14.07 -2.76
C LYS A 313 0.43 -14.50 -1.86
N ARG A 314 0.53 -14.29 -0.56
CA ARG A 314 -0.54 -14.56 0.41
C ARG A 314 -1.81 -13.78 0.06
N VAL A 315 -1.68 -12.48 -0.20
CA VAL A 315 -2.82 -11.62 -0.58
C VAL A 315 -3.44 -12.04 -1.90
N SER A 316 -2.62 -12.43 -2.88
CA SER A 316 -3.09 -12.97 -4.16
C SER A 316 -3.84 -14.30 -3.99
N GLU A 317 -3.48 -15.09 -2.97
CA GLU A 317 -4.18 -16.32 -2.56
C GLU A 317 -5.44 -16.04 -1.70
N GLY A 318 -5.80 -14.76 -1.49
CA GLY A 318 -6.95 -14.36 -0.67
C GLY A 318 -6.70 -14.46 0.85
N LEU A 319 -5.46 -14.67 1.27
CA LEU A 319 -5.04 -14.61 2.66
C LEU A 319 -4.74 -13.15 3.05
N GLU A 320 -4.71 -12.87 4.34
CA GLU A 320 -4.29 -11.56 4.81
C GLU A 320 -2.76 -11.42 4.74
N ALA A 321 -2.31 -10.23 4.31
CA ALA A 321 -0.91 -9.82 4.43
C ALA A 321 -0.46 -9.91 5.89
N SER A 322 0.82 -10.18 6.11
CA SER A 322 1.40 -10.06 7.43
C SER A 322 1.36 -8.59 7.88
N TRP A 323 1.01 -8.38 9.16
CA TRP A 323 1.01 -7.06 9.80
C TRP A 323 2.06 -7.01 10.93
N THR A 324 3.11 -7.82 10.79
CA THR A 324 4.07 -8.17 11.85
C THR A 324 5.47 -7.66 11.59
#